data_AF-A0A316WKC8-F1
#
_entry.id   AF-A0A316WKC8-F1
#
_cell.length_a   1.000
_cell.length_b   1.000
_cell.length_c   1.000
_cell.angle_alpha   90.00
_cell.angle_beta   90.00
_cell.angle_gamma   90.00
#
_symmetry.space_group_name_H-M   'P 1'
#
loop_
_entity.id
_entity.type
_entity.pdbx_description
1 polymer ?
#
loop_
_entity_poly.entity_id
_entity_poly.type
_entity_poly.pdbx_seq_one_letter_code
_entity_poly.pdbx_strand_id
1 'polypeptide(L)'
;MKKLNLTIAMSLFAFALSGNLSAQDLATDNHTVTISIPEVALVDIEPAATKNIILGFTAPTEAGNPIIPATANTTLWLNYSSIKSVADPTRNVSVKMNAIIPGVDLHVTAAAATGAGAGTLGTSAGLLTLTGSDQTIISGIGSAFTGNGANNGHNLTYALAAGSGPGGVAAYADLQATATVVATVTYTISDN
;
A
#
# COMPACT_ATOMS: atom_id res chain seq x y z
N MET A 1 -41.78 89.86 16.81
CA MET A 1 -40.64 89.28 16.08
C MET A 1 -39.81 88.43 17.04
N LYS A 2 -39.54 87.17 16.65
CA LYS A 2 -38.35 86.37 17.02
C LYS A 2 -38.29 85.99 18.52
N LYS A 3 -38.30 84.72 18.91
CA LYS A 3 -37.24 83.72 18.68
C LYS A 3 -37.81 82.32 18.95
N LEU A 4 -38.20 81.55 17.94
CA LEU A 4 -38.55 80.12 18.11
C LEU A 4 -37.88 79.22 17.06
N ASN A 5 -36.78 79.64 16.46
CA ASN A 5 -36.41 79.03 15.18
C ASN A 5 -34.94 78.64 15.09
N LEU A 6 -34.41 77.84 16.04
CA LEU A 6 -33.15 77.15 15.75
C LEU A 6 -32.95 75.80 16.47
N THR A 7 -33.40 75.63 17.71
CA THR A 7 -33.11 74.39 18.47
C THR A 7 -34.04 73.23 18.13
N ILE A 8 -35.34 73.50 17.89
CA ILE A 8 -36.33 72.47 17.53
C ILE A 8 -36.13 71.98 16.08
N ALA A 9 -35.67 72.87 15.19
CA ALA A 9 -35.36 72.54 13.80
C ALA A 9 -34.15 71.59 13.70
N MET A 10 -33.15 71.73 14.57
CA MET A 10 -31.96 70.86 14.58
C MET A 10 -32.29 69.44 15.10
N SER A 11 -33.21 69.32 16.07
CA SER A 11 -33.66 68.03 16.59
C SER A 11 -34.59 67.28 15.64
N LEU A 12 -35.45 67.97 14.89
CA LEU A 12 -36.28 67.34 13.85
C LEU A 12 -35.44 66.90 12.63
N PHE A 13 -34.36 67.60 12.31
CA PHE A 13 -33.43 67.20 11.25
C PHE A 13 -32.61 65.95 11.62
N ALA A 14 -32.28 65.77 12.90
CA ALA A 14 -31.61 64.56 13.40
C ALA A 14 -32.54 63.33 13.42
N PHE A 15 -33.84 63.51 13.63
CA PHE A 15 -34.83 62.43 13.55
C PHE A 15 -35.18 62.03 12.11
N ALA A 16 -35.10 62.97 11.16
CA ALA A 16 -35.29 62.68 9.74
C ALA A 16 -34.10 61.93 9.10
N LEU A 17 -32.91 61.97 9.72
CA LEU A 17 -31.71 61.26 9.25
C LEU A 17 -31.52 59.86 9.87
N SER A 18 -32.33 59.47 10.87
CA SER A 18 -32.19 58.18 11.57
C SER A 18 -33.08 57.06 10.98
N GLY A 19 -33.79 57.32 9.88
CA GLY A 19 -34.86 56.47 9.35
C GLY A 19 -34.47 55.30 8.45
N ASN A 20 -33.20 54.93 8.27
CA ASN A 20 -32.83 53.78 7.42
C ASN A 20 -31.59 53.04 7.95
N LEU A 21 -31.58 52.64 9.23
CA LEU A 21 -30.68 51.58 9.68
C LEU A 21 -31.35 50.23 9.43
N SER A 22 -31.39 49.82 8.16
CA SER A 22 -31.61 48.42 7.82
C SER A 22 -30.40 47.65 8.34
N ALA A 23 -30.56 46.84 9.37
CA ALA A 23 -29.64 45.74 9.58
C ALA A 23 -29.72 44.89 8.31
N GLN A 24 -28.70 44.97 7.44
CA GLN A 24 -28.66 44.20 6.21
C GLN A 24 -28.38 42.75 6.59
N ASP A 25 -29.44 41.99 6.81
CA ASP A 25 -29.39 40.54 6.74
C ASP A 25 -29.23 40.16 5.26
N LEU A 26 -28.22 39.35 4.94
CA LEU A 26 -27.96 38.89 3.57
C LEU A 26 -28.74 37.59 3.33
N ALA A 27 -29.12 37.30 2.08
CA ALA A 27 -29.79 36.03 1.73
C ALA A 27 -28.84 34.80 1.74
N THR A 28 -27.70 34.90 2.44
CA THR A 28 -26.65 33.88 2.52
C THR A 28 -26.12 33.82 3.94
N ASP A 29 -25.97 32.59 4.45
CA ASP A 29 -25.40 32.30 5.76
C ASP A 29 -24.41 31.12 5.65
N ASN A 30 -23.45 31.04 6.57
CA ASN A 30 -22.30 30.15 6.48
C ASN A 30 -22.11 29.37 7.79
N HIS A 31 -21.69 28.11 7.70
CA HIS A 31 -21.16 27.34 8.83
C HIS A 31 -19.91 26.56 8.41
N THR A 32 -19.10 26.12 9.37
CA THR A 32 -17.85 25.39 9.14
C THR A 32 -18.00 23.92 9.48
N VAL A 33 -17.67 23.05 8.52
CA VAL A 33 -17.50 21.62 8.75
C VAL A 33 -16.00 21.31 8.87
N THR A 34 -15.61 20.61 9.93
CA THR A 34 -14.23 20.13 10.11
C THR A 34 -14.14 18.65 9.76
N ILE A 35 -13.18 18.30 8.90
CA ILE A 35 -12.95 16.93 8.42
C ILE A 35 -11.49 16.57 8.70
N SER A 36 -11.25 15.39 9.26
CA SER A 36 -9.92 14.80 9.45
C SER A 36 -9.79 13.50 8.66
N ILE A 37 -8.69 13.32 7.95
CA ILE A 37 -8.35 12.09 7.25
C ILE A 37 -7.04 11.57 7.84
N PRO A 38 -7.03 10.38 8.47
CA PRO A 38 -5.81 9.83 9.03
C PRO A 38 -4.90 9.27 7.94
N GLU A 39 -3.61 9.30 8.22
CA GLU A 39 -2.62 8.51 7.49
C GLU A 39 -2.80 7.02 7.82
N VAL A 40 -2.64 6.17 6.81
CA VAL A 40 -2.80 4.71 6.94
C VAL A 40 -1.67 4.03 6.18
N ALA A 41 -0.98 3.08 6.80
CA ALA A 41 0.04 2.25 6.17
C ALA A 41 -0.07 0.83 6.73
N LEU A 42 -0.91 0.01 6.10
CA LEU A 42 -1.17 -1.38 6.51
C LEU A 42 -0.87 -2.31 5.35
N VAL A 43 -0.22 -3.44 5.63
CA VAL A 43 0.08 -4.50 4.67
C VAL A 43 -0.26 -5.85 5.28
N ASP A 44 -0.80 -6.77 4.48
CA ASP A 44 -1.09 -8.13 4.92
C ASP A 44 -0.87 -9.15 3.80
N ILE A 45 -0.66 -10.41 4.21
CA ILE A 45 -0.57 -11.58 3.35
C ILE A 45 -1.80 -12.45 3.59
N GLU A 46 -2.57 -12.63 2.53
CA GLU A 46 -3.86 -13.32 2.56
C GLU A 46 -3.82 -14.64 1.76
N PRO A 47 -4.58 -15.69 2.16
CA PRO A 47 -5.43 -15.74 3.36
C PRO A 47 -4.60 -15.88 4.66
N ALA A 48 -4.90 -15.05 5.65
CA ALA A 48 -4.13 -14.99 6.91
C ALA A 48 -4.07 -16.34 7.66
N ALA A 49 -5.13 -17.16 7.57
CA ALA A 49 -5.25 -18.45 8.25
C ALA A 49 -4.30 -19.54 7.68
N THR A 50 -3.92 -19.44 6.40
CA THR A 50 -3.11 -20.46 5.72
C THR A 50 -2.00 -19.83 4.87
N LYS A 51 -1.37 -18.77 5.40
CA LYS A 51 -0.31 -18.03 4.69
C LYS A 51 1.05 -18.72 4.63
N ASN A 52 1.26 -19.75 5.46
CA ASN A 52 2.50 -20.54 5.43
C ASN A 52 2.40 -21.58 4.31
N ILE A 53 3.29 -21.49 3.33
CA ILE A 53 3.35 -22.41 2.19
C ILE A 53 4.49 -23.40 2.35
N ILE A 54 4.32 -24.60 1.77
CA ILE A 54 5.37 -25.61 1.68
C ILE A 54 5.73 -25.77 0.21
N LEU A 55 7.01 -25.58 -0.08
CA LEU A 55 7.61 -25.85 -1.38
C LEU A 55 8.71 -26.89 -1.19
N GLY A 56 9.10 -27.56 -2.26
CA GLY A 56 10.15 -28.56 -2.20
C GLY A 56 10.62 -28.99 -3.57
N PHE A 57 11.42 -30.05 -3.58
CA PHE A 57 11.96 -30.66 -4.78
C PHE A 57 11.62 -32.16 -4.80
N THR A 58 11.50 -32.72 -5.99
CA THR A 58 11.38 -34.16 -6.22
C THR A 58 12.71 -34.72 -6.69
N ALA A 59 13.09 -35.89 -6.16
CA ALA A 59 14.29 -36.59 -6.61
C ALA A 59 14.15 -37.04 -8.08
N PRO A 60 15.24 -37.02 -8.87
CA PRO A 60 15.22 -37.57 -10.22
C PRO A 60 14.99 -39.09 -10.18
N THR A 61 14.36 -39.63 -11.23
CA THR A 61 14.13 -41.08 -11.41
C THR A 61 15.22 -41.76 -12.23
N GLU A 62 16.15 -40.99 -12.81
CA GLU A 62 17.23 -41.48 -13.68
C GLU A 62 18.55 -40.81 -13.27
N ALA A 63 19.65 -41.56 -13.31
CA ALA A 63 20.95 -41.06 -12.92
C ALA A 63 21.43 -39.98 -13.91
N GLY A 64 22.02 -38.90 -13.38
CA GLY A 64 22.49 -37.76 -14.17
C GLY A 64 21.48 -36.63 -14.34
N ASN A 65 20.21 -36.82 -13.95
CA ASN A 65 19.21 -35.75 -13.94
C ASN A 65 19.26 -34.92 -12.64
N PRO A 66 18.90 -33.63 -12.68
CA PRO A 66 18.83 -32.79 -11.47
C PRO A 66 17.55 -33.06 -10.67
N ILE A 67 17.50 -32.54 -9.45
CA ILE A 67 16.24 -32.44 -8.70
C ILE A 67 15.26 -31.50 -9.40
N ILE A 68 13.96 -31.77 -9.29
CA ILE A 68 12.91 -31.02 -9.98
C ILE A 68 12.14 -30.19 -8.96
N PRO A 69 12.03 -28.85 -9.11
CA PRO A 69 11.23 -28.04 -8.20
C PRO A 69 9.75 -28.39 -8.30
N ALA A 70 9.05 -28.31 -7.17
CA ALA A 70 7.59 -28.40 -7.15
C ALA A 70 6.95 -27.29 -7.98
N THR A 71 5.68 -27.46 -8.35
CA THR A 71 4.92 -26.42 -9.04
C THR A 71 4.87 -25.14 -8.22
N ALA A 72 4.90 -24.00 -8.89
CA ALA A 72 4.80 -22.70 -8.24
C ALA A 72 3.52 -22.60 -7.40
N ASN A 73 3.61 -21.95 -6.24
CA ASN A 73 2.48 -21.64 -5.39
C ASN A 73 1.94 -20.25 -5.74
N THR A 74 0.63 -20.15 -5.98
CA THR A 74 -0.08 -18.90 -6.31
C THR A 74 -1.24 -18.63 -5.35
N THR A 75 -1.20 -19.22 -4.14
CA THR A 75 -2.33 -19.16 -3.21
C THR A 75 -2.34 -17.89 -2.36
N LEU A 76 -1.23 -17.15 -2.34
CA LEU A 76 -1.04 -15.98 -1.49
C LEU A 76 -1.33 -14.68 -2.24
N TRP A 77 -1.80 -13.67 -1.50
CA TRP A 77 -2.12 -12.35 -2.01
C TRP A 77 -1.52 -11.27 -1.10
N LEU A 78 -0.92 -10.26 -1.72
CA LEU A 78 -0.46 -9.06 -1.04
C LEU A 78 -1.59 -8.03 -1.01
N ASN A 79 -2.05 -7.69 0.19
CA ASN A 79 -3.09 -6.69 0.43
C ASN A 79 -2.50 -5.52 1.18
N TYR A 80 -3.02 -4.32 0.94
CA TYR A 80 -2.65 -3.15 1.70
C TYR A 80 -3.74 -2.08 1.70
N SER A 81 -3.66 -1.21 2.71
CA SER A 81 -4.36 0.06 2.76
C SER A 81 -3.34 1.17 2.97
N SER A 82 -3.40 2.19 2.14
CA SER A 82 -2.53 3.36 2.16
C SER A 82 -3.37 4.62 2.09
N ILE A 83 -3.18 5.52 3.04
CA ILE A 83 -3.61 6.92 2.92
C ILE A 83 -2.35 7.74 3.16
N LYS A 84 -1.89 8.41 2.10
CA LYS A 84 -0.60 9.09 2.06
C LYS A 84 -0.67 10.50 2.62
N SER A 85 0.47 11.02 3.03
CA SER A 85 0.64 12.43 3.36
C SER A 85 0.92 13.30 2.11
N VAL A 86 0.98 14.62 2.31
CA VAL A 86 1.47 15.54 1.27
C VAL A 86 3.01 15.49 1.17
N ALA A 87 3.69 15.24 2.30
CA ALA A 87 5.15 15.14 2.35
C ALA A 87 5.65 13.86 1.66
N ASP A 88 4.88 12.78 1.76
CA ASP A 88 5.21 11.44 1.28
C ASP A 88 4.16 11.01 0.25
N PRO A 89 4.30 11.44 -1.02
CA PRO A 89 3.25 11.29 -2.02
C PRO A 89 3.10 9.85 -2.55
N THR A 90 3.99 8.94 -2.16
CA THR A 90 3.93 7.52 -2.55
C THR A 90 4.55 6.64 -1.49
N ARG A 91 4.10 5.39 -1.42
CA ARG A 91 4.68 4.29 -0.65
C ARG A 91 5.18 3.18 -1.55
N ASN A 92 6.05 2.36 -0.99
CA ASN A 92 6.48 1.10 -1.58
C ASN A 92 6.18 -0.06 -0.63
N VAL A 93 6.08 -1.27 -1.18
CA VAL A 93 6.21 -2.50 -0.41
C VAL A 93 7.58 -3.11 -0.70
N SER A 94 8.38 -3.32 0.34
CA SER A 94 9.60 -4.13 0.27
C SER A 94 9.32 -5.58 0.67
N VAL A 95 10.15 -6.48 0.15
CA VAL A 95 10.19 -7.90 0.52
C VAL A 95 11.62 -8.32 0.81
N LYS A 96 11.82 -9.18 1.81
CA LYS A 96 13.08 -9.88 2.05
C LYS A 96 12.86 -11.25 2.67
N MET A 97 13.89 -12.07 2.64
CA MET A 97 13.96 -13.34 3.35
C MET A 97 14.93 -13.23 4.52
N ASN A 98 14.65 -13.87 5.65
CA ASN A 98 15.51 -13.77 6.84
C ASN A 98 16.87 -14.50 6.71
N ALA A 99 16.97 -15.49 5.82
CA ALA A 99 18.18 -16.26 5.59
C ALA A 99 18.17 -16.87 4.19
N ILE A 100 19.33 -16.84 3.51
CA ILE A 100 19.53 -17.55 2.24
C ILE A 100 19.56 -19.05 2.51
N ILE A 101 18.99 -19.83 1.60
CA ILE A 101 19.06 -21.29 1.62
C ILE A 101 20.16 -21.73 0.66
N PRO A 102 21.28 -22.31 1.13
CA PRO A 102 22.36 -22.75 0.25
C PRO A 102 21.86 -23.65 -0.88
N GLY A 103 22.24 -23.33 -2.11
CA GLY A 103 21.85 -24.06 -3.31
C GLY A 103 20.41 -23.87 -3.82
N VAL A 104 19.60 -23.04 -3.14
CA VAL A 104 18.20 -22.80 -3.52
C VAL A 104 17.93 -21.31 -3.69
N ASP A 105 17.46 -20.94 -4.88
CA ASP A 105 16.85 -19.64 -5.12
C ASP A 105 15.34 -19.73 -4.86
N LEU A 106 14.82 -18.81 -4.04
CA LEU A 106 13.37 -18.59 -3.87
C LEU A 106 12.96 -17.37 -4.67
N HIS A 107 12.13 -17.59 -5.69
CA HIS A 107 11.56 -16.53 -6.49
C HIS A 107 10.20 -16.10 -5.95
N VAL A 108 9.92 -14.80 -6.05
CA VAL A 108 8.56 -14.26 -5.90
C VAL A 108 8.25 -13.27 -7.01
N THR A 109 7.04 -13.36 -7.55
CA THR A 109 6.47 -12.39 -8.48
C THR A 109 5.15 -11.89 -7.93
N ALA A 110 4.95 -10.57 -7.89
CA ALA A 110 3.63 -10.00 -7.67
C ALA A 110 2.93 -9.71 -9.00
N ALA A 111 1.70 -10.17 -9.18
CA ALA A 111 0.90 -9.82 -10.35
C ALA A 111 0.44 -8.34 -10.32
N ALA A 112 -0.15 -7.87 -11.42
CA ALA A 112 -0.91 -6.63 -11.40
C ALA A 112 -2.06 -6.74 -10.38
N ALA A 113 -2.43 -5.61 -9.75
CA ALA A 113 -3.50 -5.62 -8.77
C ALA A 113 -4.86 -5.97 -9.42
N THR A 114 -5.68 -6.73 -8.70
CA THR A 114 -7.06 -7.10 -9.10
C THR A 114 -8.01 -6.98 -7.90
N GLY A 115 -9.30 -7.22 -8.12
CA GLY A 115 -10.32 -7.18 -7.08
C GLY A 115 -11.04 -5.83 -6.97
N ALA A 116 -11.63 -5.57 -5.81
CA ALA A 116 -12.53 -4.43 -5.58
C ALA A 116 -11.82 -3.17 -5.05
N GLY A 117 -10.49 -3.16 -5.05
CA GLY A 117 -9.67 -2.03 -4.58
C GLY A 117 -9.84 -0.75 -5.41
N ALA A 118 -9.36 0.36 -4.87
CA ALA A 118 -9.38 1.66 -5.53
C ALA A 118 -8.13 2.49 -5.23
N GLY A 119 -7.91 3.53 -6.03
CA GLY A 119 -6.77 4.44 -5.91
C GLY A 119 -5.57 4.00 -6.74
N THR A 120 -4.38 4.52 -6.39
CA THR A 120 -3.14 4.18 -7.08
C THR A 120 -2.50 2.96 -6.42
N LEU A 121 -2.72 1.77 -6.99
CA LEU A 121 -2.30 0.46 -6.46
C LEU A 121 -0.85 0.06 -6.79
N GLY A 122 -0.02 1.04 -7.15
CA GLY A 122 1.39 0.82 -7.46
C GLY A 122 1.66 -0.11 -8.65
N THR A 123 2.95 -0.38 -8.88
CA THR A 123 3.48 -1.16 -10.00
C THR A 123 4.35 -2.30 -9.47
N SER A 124 4.16 -3.50 -10.01
CA SER A 124 4.99 -4.66 -9.67
C SER A 124 6.40 -4.53 -10.24
N ALA A 125 7.40 -4.96 -9.47
CA ALA A 125 8.78 -5.09 -9.91
C ALA A 125 9.03 -6.29 -10.84
N GLY A 126 8.03 -7.17 -11.02
CA GLY A 126 8.17 -8.42 -11.75
C GLY A 126 8.77 -9.54 -10.89
N LEU A 127 9.57 -10.40 -11.51
CA LEU A 127 10.22 -11.54 -10.84
C LEU A 127 11.38 -11.03 -9.98
N LEU A 128 11.38 -11.41 -8.69
CA LEU A 128 12.49 -11.18 -7.77
C LEU A 128 13.06 -12.50 -7.28
N THR A 129 14.39 -12.61 -7.28
CA THR A 129 15.11 -13.60 -6.47
C THR A 129 15.29 -13.03 -5.07
N LEU A 130 14.69 -13.67 -4.07
CA LEU A 130 14.68 -13.16 -2.70
C LEU A 130 16.05 -13.27 -2.07
N THR A 131 16.46 -12.17 -1.43
CA THR A 131 17.72 -12.06 -0.69
C THR A 131 17.49 -11.72 0.79
N GLY A 132 18.58 -11.63 1.55
CA GLY A 132 18.58 -11.10 2.92
C GLY A 132 18.29 -9.61 3.04
N SER A 133 18.37 -8.88 1.93
CA SER A 133 18.20 -7.42 1.87
C SER A 133 16.79 -7.06 1.37
N ASP A 134 16.30 -5.91 1.81
CA ASP A 134 15.01 -5.38 1.35
C ASP A 134 15.03 -5.09 -0.17
N GLN A 135 14.05 -5.63 -0.88
CA GLN A 135 13.85 -5.45 -2.32
C GLN A 135 12.44 -4.89 -2.55
N THR A 136 12.31 -3.80 -3.30
CA THR A 136 10.99 -3.25 -3.65
C THR A 136 10.24 -4.21 -4.56
N ILE A 137 9.08 -4.72 -4.12
CA ILE A 137 8.21 -5.59 -4.92
C ILE A 137 7.04 -4.84 -5.55
N ILE A 138 6.49 -3.84 -4.85
CA ILE A 138 5.47 -2.91 -5.39
C ILE A 138 5.98 -1.49 -5.15
N SER A 139 5.97 -0.65 -6.19
CA SER A 139 6.38 0.75 -6.10
C SER A 139 5.25 1.71 -6.43
N GLY A 140 5.31 2.94 -5.92
CA GLY A 140 4.41 4.02 -6.34
C GLY A 140 2.97 3.85 -5.88
N ILE A 141 2.75 3.29 -4.69
CA ILE A 141 1.42 3.17 -4.07
C ILE A 141 1.00 4.56 -3.58
N GLY A 142 -0.18 5.04 -4.01
CA GLY A 142 -0.73 6.33 -3.57
C GLY A 142 -1.65 6.17 -2.35
N SER A 143 -2.67 7.04 -2.24
CA SER A 143 -3.84 6.71 -1.43
C SER A 143 -4.63 5.61 -2.15
N ALA A 144 -4.73 4.44 -1.54
CA ALA A 144 -5.33 3.27 -2.14
C ALA A 144 -5.72 2.22 -1.09
N PHE A 145 -6.63 1.32 -1.46
CA PHE A 145 -6.87 0.08 -0.74
C PHE A 145 -7.06 -1.05 -1.75
N THR A 146 -6.56 -2.24 -1.45
CA THR A 146 -6.63 -3.39 -2.38
C THR A 146 -7.94 -4.16 -2.34
N GLY A 147 -8.74 -3.97 -1.28
CA GLY A 147 -9.69 -4.98 -0.80
C GLY A 147 -9.02 -5.93 0.18
N ASN A 148 -9.77 -6.91 0.70
CA ASN A 148 -9.28 -7.86 1.70
C ASN A 148 -9.46 -9.31 1.26
N GLY A 149 -8.50 -10.17 1.58
CA GLY A 149 -8.53 -11.60 1.31
C GLY A 149 -8.07 -11.97 -0.09
N ALA A 150 -8.20 -13.26 -0.40
CA ALA A 150 -7.86 -13.79 -1.71
C ALA A 150 -8.65 -13.10 -2.84
N ASN A 151 -8.02 -12.97 -4.01
CA ASN A 151 -8.53 -12.27 -5.20
C ASN A 151 -8.61 -10.75 -5.10
N ASN A 152 -8.00 -10.15 -4.08
CA ASN A 152 -7.82 -8.71 -3.95
C ASN A 152 -6.32 -8.38 -3.92
N GLY A 153 -5.92 -7.23 -4.46
CA GLY A 153 -4.52 -6.81 -4.49
C GLY A 153 -3.68 -7.63 -5.46
N HIS A 154 -2.45 -7.95 -5.09
CA HIS A 154 -1.48 -8.60 -5.98
C HIS A 154 -1.35 -10.09 -5.63
N ASN A 155 -1.67 -10.98 -6.57
CA ASN A 155 -1.38 -12.40 -6.39
C ASN A 155 0.14 -12.61 -6.35
N LEU A 156 0.61 -13.41 -5.40
CA LEU A 156 2.01 -13.73 -5.22
C LEU A 156 2.29 -15.14 -5.76
N THR A 157 3.18 -15.21 -6.75
CA THR A 157 3.69 -16.49 -7.30
C THR A 157 5.05 -16.79 -6.69
N TYR A 158 5.13 -17.85 -5.88
CA TYR A 158 6.39 -18.36 -5.34
C TYR A 158 6.86 -19.60 -6.09
N ALA A 159 8.14 -19.64 -6.45
CA ALA A 159 8.74 -20.77 -7.14
C ALA A 159 10.17 -21.02 -6.64
N LEU A 160 10.58 -22.29 -6.65
CA LEU A 160 11.96 -22.67 -6.34
C LEU A 160 12.77 -22.88 -7.62
N ALA A 161 14.05 -22.55 -7.54
CA ALA A 161 15.06 -23.03 -8.48
C ALA A 161 16.22 -23.66 -7.69
N ALA A 162 16.63 -24.87 -8.10
CA ALA A 162 17.82 -25.52 -7.59
C ALA A 162 19.02 -25.01 -8.40
N GLY A 163 19.99 -24.36 -7.74
CA GLY A 163 21.31 -24.04 -8.29
C GLY A 163 21.38 -23.55 -9.74
N SER A 164 21.46 -22.23 -9.92
CA SER A 164 21.78 -21.48 -11.15
C SER A 164 21.03 -21.89 -12.43
N GLY A 165 19.74 -21.55 -12.48
CA GLY A 165 19.11 -21.16 -13.75
C GLY A 165 19.47 -19.70 -14.12
N PRO A 166 19.16 -19.20 -15.34
CA PRO A 166 19.44 -17.81 -15.72
C PRO A 166 18.88 -16.80 -14.71
N GLY A 167 19.75 -15.95 -14.13
CA GLY A 167 19.37 -14.94 -13.13
C GLY A 167 19.42 -15.40 -11.67
N GLY A 168 19.78 -16.66 -11.40
CA GLY A 168 19.97 -17.19 -10.04
C GLY A 168 21.33 -16.84 -9.43
N VAL A 169 21.40 -16.82 -8.10
CA VAL A 169 22.64 -16.60 -7.34
C VAL A 169 23.09 -17.85 -6.58
N ALA A 170 22.20 -18.84 -6.40
CA ALA A 170 22.52 -20.09 -5.75
C ALA A 170 23.34 -21.03 -6.65
N ALA A 171 24.28 -21.80 -6.07
CA ALA A 171 25.04 -22.82 -6.79
C ALA A 171 24.52 -24.23 -6.49
N TYR A 172 24.33 -25.05 -7.53
CA TYR A 172 23.80 -26.42 -7.36
C TYR A 172 24.70 -27.28 -6.46
N ALA A 173 26.00 -27.03 -6.46
CA ALA A 173 26.99 -27.73 -5.63
C ALA A 173 26.78 -27.51 -4.12
N ASP A 174 26.05 -26.46 -3.71
CA ASP A 174 25.79 -26.14 -2.30
C ASP A 174 24.56 -26.88 -1.74
N LEU A 175 23.82 -27.61 -2.59
CA LEU A 175 22.66 -28.38 -2.18
C LEU A 175 23.07 -29.51 -1.22
N GLN A 176 22.39 -29.57 -0.08
CA GLN A 176 22.51 -30.66 0.88
C GLN A 176 21.14 -31.27 1.16
N ALA A 177 21.10 -32.59 1.30
CA ALA A 177 19.88 -33.27 1.71
C ALA A 177 19.52 -32.84 3.14
N THR A 178 18.30 -32.32 3.30
CA THR A 178 17.77 -31.86 4.57
C THR A 178 16.31 -32.27 4.70
N ALA A 179 15.87 -32.58 5.91
CA ALA A 179 14.48 -32.95 6.15
C ALA A 179 13.54 -31.73 6.02
N THR A 180 13.95 -30.57 6.54
CA THR A 180 13.17 -29.32 6.47
C THR A 180 14.11 -28.13 6.69
N VAL A 181 13.96 -27.10 5.86
CA VAL A 181 14.53 -25.77 6.08
C VAL A 181 13.38 -24.78 6.11
N VAL A 182 13.39 -23.88 7.09
CA VAL A 182 12.37 -22.85 7.25
C VAL A 182 13.02 -21.49 7.01
N ALA A 183 12.45 -20.73 6.07
CA ALA A 183 12.78 -19.34 5.86
C ALA A 183 11.53 -18.49 6.06
N THR A 184 11.71 -17.28 6.59
CA THR A 184 10.63 -16.30 6.80
C THR A 184 10.76 -15.21 5.75
N VAL A 185 9.71 -14.99 4.97
CA VAL A 185 9.60 -13.87 4.03
C VAL A 185 8.82 -12.75 4.72
N THR A 186 9.38 -11.54 4.72
CA THR A 186 8.80 -10.36 5.37
C THR A 186 8.47 -9.31 4.33
N TYR A 187 7.24 -8.79 4.40
CA TYR A 187 6.78 -7.66 3.59
C TYR A 187 6.60 -6.43 4.46
N THR A 188 7.09 -5.28 4.00
CA THR A 188 6.98 -4.00 4.74
C THR A 188 6.44 -2.94 3.81
N ILE A 189 5.37 -2.25 4.21
CA ILE A 189 4.93 -1.03 3.53
C ILE A 189 5.58 0.18 4.21
N SER A 190 6.16 1.08 3.43
CA SER A 190 6.81 2.29 3.96
C SER A 190 6.65 3.46 2.99
N ASP A 191 6.81 4.66 3.54
CA ASP A 191 7.01 5.87 2.73
C ASP A 191 8.29 5.74 1.90
N ASN A 192 8.32 6.44 0.77
CA ASN A 192 9.43 6.42 -0.20
C ASN A 192 10.34 7.64 -0.05
#